data_AF-A0AAV5R7I1-F1
#
_entry.id   AF-A0AAV5R7I1-F1
#
_cell.length_a   1.000
_cell.length_b   1.000
_cell.length_c   1.000
_cell.angle_alpha   90.00
_cell.angle_beta   90.00
_cell.angle_gamma   90.00
#
_symmetry.space_group_name_H-M   'P 1'
#
loop_
_entity.id
_entity.type
_entity.pdbx_description
1 polymer ?
#
loop_
_entity_poly.entity_id
_entity_poly.type
_entity_poly.pdbx_seq_one_letter_code
_entity_poly.pdbx_strand_id
1 'polypeptide(L)'
;MDMDIDDGVLLPYTYLKNNTSGKGFRNKLLDYFNLFYKVDDNKLEIIKEFIDILHTSSLIIDDIEDNGEFRRGKLCAHKIYGIGSTINAGNLMYFKAWELLMKLESDNNNNNGNELNKIFVNSMIKLHIGQGKEIYWRNNKICPSEEEYLEMVIGKTSELFKLCVLILSCISDDDTRDKDNIDEKLIKFSEKLGIIYQIRNDIKDIRDDYENGNYSYPIIYCIREKCMKMESNDKEIEDKIRELGGIRHSEEKIISLMGEKGKREFENKFENDFLQLLM
;
A
#
# COMPACT_ATOMS: atom_id res chain seq x y z
N MET A 1 21.34 15.29 -15.83
CA MET A 1 20.87 15.92 -17.07
C MET A 1 19.41 16.22 -16.82
N ASP A 2 19.09 17.44 -16.41
CA ASP A 2 17.70 17.85 -16.18
C ASP A 2 17.01 17.88 -17.54
N MET A 3 16.32 16.79 -17.87
CA MET A 3 15.46 16.74 -19.03
C MET A 3 14.20 17.54 -18.69
N ASP A 4 13.90 18.58 -19.47
CA ASP A 4 12.58 19.21 -19.46
C ASP A 4 11.55 18.12 -19.80
N ILE A 5 10.79 17.70 -18.80
CA ILE A 5 9.68 16.78 -19.00
C ILE A 5 8.54 17.61 -19.57
N ASP A 6 8.10 17.28 -20.77
CA ASP A 6 6.87 17.84 -21.33
C ASP A 6 5.71 17.53 -20.37
N ASP A 7 5.02 18.58 -19.90
CA ASP A 7 3.88 18.49 -18.99
C ASP A 7 2.81 17.50 -19.50
N GLY A 8 2.70 17.34 -20.82
CA GLY A 8 1.82 16.37 -21.47
C GLY A 8 2.08 14.92 -21.04
N VAL A 9 3.33 14.56 -20.79
CA VAL A 9 3.74 13.20 -20.37
C VAL A 9 3.29 12.90 -18.94
N LEU A 10 3.17 13.93 -18.10
CA LEU A 10 2.78 13.80 -16.69
C LEU A 10 1.27 13.97 -16.45
N LEU A 11 0.48 14.31 -17.47
CA LEU A 11 -0.97 14.52 -17.33
C LEU A 11 -1.69 13.38 -16.59
N PRO A 12 -1.47 12.08 -16.87
CA PRO A 12 -2.13 11.01 -16.14
C PRO A 12 -1.78 11.01 -14.64
N TYR A 13 -0.51 11.26 -14.31
CA TYR A 13 -0.03 11.32 -12.93
C TYR A 13 -0.56 12.54 -12.18
N THR A 14 -0.43 13.72 -12.77
CA THR A 14 -0.90 14.98 -12.19
C THR A 14 -2.41 14.97 -12.00
N TYR A 15 -3.15 14.40 -12.96
CA TYR A 15 -4.59 14.19 -12.81
C TYR A 15 -4.91 13.38 -11.57
N LEU A 16 -4.25 12.22 -11.38
CA LEU A 16 -4.52 11.40 -10.20
C LEU A 16 -4.11 12.14 -8.92
N LYS A 17 -2.89 12.69 -8.86
CA LYS A 17 -2.37 13.43 -7.69
C LYS A 17 -3.33 14.54 -7.24
N ASN A 18 -3.90 15.31 -8.17
CA ASN A 18 -4.79 16.42 -7.86
C ASN A 18 -6.22 16.00 -7.47
N ASN A 19 -6.65 14.80 -7.88
CA ASN A 19 -8.03 14.33 -7.66
C ASN A 19 -8.14 13.27 -6.58
N THR A 20 -7.02 12.66 -6.17
CA THR A 20 -6.98 11.54 -5.24
C THR A 20 -5.86 11.67 -4.21
N SER A 21 -5.42 12.88 -3.86
CA SER A 21 -4.55 13.07 -2.70
C SER A 21 -5.26 12.52 -1.45
N GLY A 22 -4.71 11.44 -0.87
CA GLY A 22 -5.23 10.83 0.36
C GLY A 22 -5.09 11.77 1.54
N LYS A 23 -5.79 11.49 2.66
CA LYS A 23 -5.85 12.31 3.88
C LYS A 23 -4.51 12.45 4.65
N GLY A 24 -3.37 12.36 3.97
CA GLY A 24 -2.03 12.56 4.53
C GLY A 24 -1.59 11.46 5.49
N PHE A 25 -2.23 10.28 5.50
CA PHE A 25 -1.94 9.25 6.48
C PHE A 25 -0.51 8.73 6.44
N ARG A 26 0.03 8.46 5.25
CA ARG A 26 1.42 8.02 5.10
C ARG A 26 2.39 9.09 5.59
N ASN A 27 2.10 10.37 5.33
CA ASN A 27 2.91 11.48 5.82
C ASN A 27 2.85 11.60 7.34
N LYS A 28 1.67 11.47 7.97
CA LYS A 28 1.55 11.41 9.44
C LYS A 28 2.26 10.20 10.02
N LEU A 29 2.18 9.04 9.36
CA LEU A 29 2.87 7.83 9.80
C LEU A 29 4.40 8.02 9.76
N LEU A 30 4.92 8.65 8.70
CA LEU A 30 6.32 9.05 8.61
C LEU A 30 6.70 10.00 9.76
N ASP A 31 5.86 10.98 10.10
CA ASP A 31 6.09 11.86 11.26
C ASP A 31 6.18 11.07 12.57
N TYR A 32 5.29 10.08 12.78
CA TYR A 32 5.32 9.23 13.96
C TYR A 32 6.56 8.34 14.02
N PHE A 33 6.97 7.74 12.90
CA PHE A 33 8.21 6.98 12.84
C PHE A 33 9.42 7.88 13.09
N ASN A 34 9.41 9.12 12.59
CA ASN A 34 10.51 10.04 12.78
C ASN A 34 10.72 10.47 14.24
N LEU A 35 9.75 10.27 15.14
CA LEU A 35 9.98 10.43 16.59
C LEU A 35 11.10 9.52 17.12
N PHE A 36 11.33 8.37 16.47
CA PHE A 36 12.39 7.43 16.84
C PHE A 36 13.70 7.69 16.08
N TYR A 37 13.62 8.20 14.85
CA TYR A 37 14.77 8.36 13.96
C TYR A 37 15.36 9.77 13.93
N LYS A 38 14.60 10.80 14.30
CA LYS A 38 15.05 12.20 14.37
C LYS A 38 15.80 12.68 13.11
N VAL A 39 15.34 12.24 11.94
CA VAL A 39 15.78 12.77 10.65
C VAL A 39 15.36 14.24 10.59
N ASP A 40 16.24 15.10 10.05
CA ASP A 40 15.96 16.53 9.90
C ASP A 40 14.77 16.79 8.96
N ASP A 41 14.11 17.93 9.16
CA ASP A 41 12.87 18.26 8.46
C ASP A 41 13.06 18.31 6.93
N ASN A 42 14.21 18.78 6.44
CA ASN A 42 14.47 18.87 5.00
C ASN A 42 14.57 17.47 4.37
N LYS A 43 15.36 16.57 4.98
CA LYS A 43 15.43 15.17 4.54
C LYS A 43 14.08 14.47 4.69
N LEU A 44 13.32 14.73 5.76
CA LEU A 44 12.01 14.14 5.99
C LEU A 44 10.99 14.53 4.91
N GLU A 45 10.95 15.79 4.47
CA GLU A 45 10.05 16.23 3.40
C GLU A 45 10.40 15.56 2.05
N ILE A 46 11.69 15.36 1.76
CA ILE A 46 12.12 14.58 0.57
C ILE A 46 11.62 13.13 0.67
N ILE A 47 11.71 12.51 1.85
CA ILE A 47 11.22 11.14 2.08
C ILE A 47 9.70 11.05 1.90
N LYS A 48 8.95 12.05 2.40
CA LYS A 48 7.50 12.12 2.20
C LYS A 48 7.13 12.23 0.72
N GLU A 49 7.79 13.13 -0.01
CA GLU A 49 7.58 13.29 -1.45
C GLU A 49 7.89 11.98 -2.20
N PHE A 50 8.99 11.32 -1.86
CA PHE A 50 9.36 10.03 -2.42
C PHE A 50 8.26 8.97 -2.21
N ILE A 51 7.75 8.81 -0.99
CA ILE A 51 6.69 7.84 -0.69
C ILE A 51 5.38 8.19 -1.40
N ASP A 52 5.01 9.47 -1.46
CA ASP A 52 3.81 9.93 -2.16
C ASP A 52 3.91 9.69 -3.68
N ILE A 53 5.08 9.87 -4.27
CA ILE A 53 5.33 9.53 -5.68
C ILE A 53 5.17 8.03 -5.91
N LEU A 54 5.81 7.19 -5.11
CA LEU A 54 5.71 5.73 -5.25
C LEU A 54 4.26 5.26 -5.11
N HIS A 55 3.57 5.72 -4.07
CA HIS A 55 2.19 5.34 -3.83
C HIS A 55 1.28 5.76 -5.00
N THR A 56 1.39 7.02 -5.43
CA THR A 56 0.55 7.51 -6.54
C THR A 56 0.86 6.75 -7.83
N SER A 57 2.13 6.46 -8.11
CA SER A 57 2.55 5.70 -9.29
C SER A 57 2.01 4.27 -9.27
N SER A 58 2.04 3.61 -8.11
CA SER A 58 1.49 2.25 -7.97
C SER A 58 -0.02 2.24 -8.21
N LEU A 59 -0.77 3.22 -7.70
CA LEU A 59 -2.22 3.30 -7.91
C LEU A 59 -2.60 3.49 -9.39
N ILE A 60 -1.81 4.24 -10.16
CA ILE A 60 -2.04 4.45 -11.59
C ILE A 60 -1.93 3.14 -12.37
N ILE A 61 -0.91 2.34 -12.03
CA ILE A 61 -0.66 1.05 -12.68
C ILE A 61 -1.71 0.02 -12.24
N ASP A 62 -1.98 -0.05 -10.93
CA ASP A 62 -3.01 -0.90 -10.32
C ASP A 62 -4.40 -0.67 -10.96
N ASP A 63 -4.80 0.58 -11.17
CA ASP A 63 -6.05 0.91 -11.88
C ASP A 63 -6.14 0.30 -13.28
N ILE A 64 -5.02 0.16 -13.99
CA ILE A 64 -4.99 -0.49 -15.30
C ILE A 64 -5.07 -2.00 -15.16
N GLU A 65 -4.27 -2.57 -14.24
CA GLU A 65 -4.18 -4.00 -14.00
C GLU A 65 -5.53 -4.59 -13.58
N ASP A 66 -6.30 -3.81 -12.82
CA ASP A 66 -7.63 -4.17 -12.31
C ASP A 66 -8.78 -3.71 -13.22
N ASN A 67 -8.47 -3.07 -14.35
CA ASN A 67 -9.46 -2.47 -15.26
C ASN A 67 -10.44 -1.53 -14.53
N GLY A 68 -9.95 -0.81 -13.51
CA GLY A 68 -10.76 0.05 -12.66
C GLY A 68 -11.50 1.13 -13.44
N GLU A 69 -12.79 1.32 -13.15
CA GLU A 69 -13.57 2.41 -13.74
C GLU A 69 -13.36 3.74 -13.00
N PHE A 70 -13.42 3.70 -11.67
CA PHE A 70 -13.34 4.87 -10.82
C PHE A 70 -12.32 4.69 -9.69
N ARG A 71 -11.57 5.75 -9.41
CA ARG A 71 -10.78 5.89 -8.19
C ARG A 71 -11.27 7.11 -7.42
N ARG A 72 -11.76 6.87 -6.19
CA ARG A 72 -12.29 7.91 -5.28
C ARG A 72 -13.34 8.82 -5.95
N GLY A 73 -14.27 8.22 -6.69
CA GLY A 73 -15.37 8.92 -7.35
C GLY A 73 -14.99 9.68 -8.62
N LYS A 74 -13.77 9.50 -9.13
CA LYS A 74 -13.29 10.08 -10.39
C LYS A 74 -12.89 8.96 -11.36
N LEU A 75 -13.04 9.16 -12.66
CA LEU A 75 -12.61 8.18 -13.66
C LEU A 75 -11.11 7.89 -13.50
N CYS A 76 -10.73 6.62 -13.60
CA CYS A 76 -9.32 6.24 -13.59
C CYS A 76 -8.55 6.89 -14.76
N ALA A 77 -7.28 7.24 -14.53
CA ALA A 77 -6.49 8.03 -15.49
C ALA A 77 -6.42 7.38 -16.89
N HIS A 78 -6.34 6.05 -16.96
CA HIS A 78 -6.29 5.31 -18.23
C HIS A 78 -7.59 5.39 -19.05
N LYS A 79 -8.72 5.72 -18.42
CA LYS A 79 -10.00 5.96 -19.12
C LYS A 79 -10.04 7.35 -19.79
N ILE A 80 -9.19 8.29 -19.34
CA ILE A 80 -9.13 9.66 -19.86
C ILE A 80 -7.99 9.82 -20.86
N TYR A 81 -6.79 9.38 -20.48
CA TYR A 81 -5.56 9.61 -21.25
C TYR A 81 -5.09 8.38 -22.05
N GLY A 82 -5.82 7.26 -21.93
CA GLY A 82 -5.48 5.99 -22.54
C GLY A 82 -4.43 5.19 -21.77
N ILE A 83 -4.41 3.87 -22.01
CA ILE A 83 -3.54 2.92 -21.31
C ILE A 83 -2.06 3.25 -21.55
N GLY A 84 -1.64 3.48 -22.80
CA GLY A 84 -0.23 3.68 -23.15
C GLY A 84 0.41 4.88 -22.42
N SER A 85 -0.24 6.04 -22.46
CA SER A 85 0.23 7.24 -21.75
C SER A 85 0.25 7.04 -20.24
N THR A 86 -0.75 6.34 -19.70
CA THR A 86 -0.89 6.14 -18.26
C THR A 86 0.17 5.19 -17.70
N ILE A 87 0.48 4.08 -18.41
CA ILE A 87 1.62 3.20 -18.08
C ILE A 87 2.93 3.97 -18.12
N ASN A 88 3.15 4.77 -19.18
CA ASN A 88 4.39 5.51 -19.34
C ASN A 88 4.59 6.53 -18.21
N ALA A 89 3.54 7.29 -17.85
CA ALA A 89 3.57 8.26 -16.76
C ALA A 89 3.85 7.58 -15.40
N GLY A 90 3.17 6.47 -15.09
CA GLY A 90 3.41 5.72 -13.85
C GLY A 90 4.85 5.20 -13.75
N ASN A 91 5.37 4.62 -14.84
CA ASN A 91 6.74 4.10 -14.88
C ASN A 91 7.79 5.21 -14.77
N LEU A 92 7.60 6.34 -15.46
CA LEU A 92 8.48 7.50 -15.35
C LEU A 92 8.57 7.98 -13.90
N MET A 93 7.44 7.99 -13.19
CA MET A 93 7.41 8.46 -11.81
C MET A 93 8.08 7.50 -10.82
N TYR A 94 8.14 6.19 -11.09
CA TYR A 94 9.03 5.30 -10.33
C TYR A 94 10.51 5.69 -10.46
N PHE A 95 10.97 6.09 -11.66
CA PHE A 95 12.33 6.56 -11.84
C PHE A 95 12.57 7.94 -11.22
N LYS A 96 11.55 8.80 -11.17
CA LYS A 96 11.64 10.08 -10.46
C LYS A 96 11.73 9.92 -8.95
N ALA A 97 10.98 8.98 -8.37
CA ALA A 97 11.17 8.61 -6.98
C ALA A 97 12.60 8.10 -6.73
N TRP A 98 13.12 7.25 -7.62
CA TRP A 98 14.49 6.77 -7.48
C TRP A 98 15.53 7.90 -7.59
N GLU A 99 15.35 8.85 -8.50
CA GLU A 99 16.21 10.04 -8.63
C GLU A 99 16.23 10.88 -7.34
N LEU A 100 15.07 11.08 -6.69
CA LEU A 100 15.00 11.77 -5.39
C LEU A 100 15.78 11.03 -4.31
N LEU A 101 15.67 9.70 -4.27
CA LEU A 101 16.38 8.88 -3.30
C LEU A 101 17.90 8.94 -3.49
N MET A 102 18.39 8.96 -4.74
CA MET A 102 19.80 9.11 -5.05
C MET A 102 20.36 10.47 -4.61
N LYS A 103 19.57 11.54 -4.76
CA LYS A 103 19.93 12.87 -4.26
C LYS A 103 20.02 12.87 -2.73
N LEU A 104 19.01 12.31 -2.07
CA LEU A 104 18.98 12.16 -0.63
C LEU A 104 20.18 11.37 -0.09
N GLU A 105 20.61 10.31 -0.80
CA GLU A 105 21.81 9.54 -0.44
C GLU A 105 23.10 10.35 -0.60
N SER A 106 23.21 11.11 -1.69
CA SER A 106 24.40 11.93 -2.00
C SER A 106 24.60 13.07 -1.01
N ASP A 107 23.50 13.65 -0.53
CA ASP A 107 23.50 14.74 0.46
C ASP A 107 23.64 14.21 1.89
N ASN A 108 23.57 12.88 2.10
CA ASN A 108 23.72 12.30 3.43
C ASN A 108 25.20 12.17 3.81
N ASN A 109 25.56 12.70 4.98
CA ASN A 109 26.95 12.69 5.45
C ASN A 109 27.45 11.27 5.79
N ASN A 110 26.55 10.36 6.07
CA ASN A 110 26.87 8.96 6.32
C ASN A 110 27.05 8.26 4.98
N ASN A 111 28.29 7.86 4.69
CA ASN A 111 28.63 7.12 3.49
C ASN A 111 28.07 5.69 3.57
N ASN A 112 26.76 5.56 3.37
CA ASN A 112 26.00 4.32 3.51
C ASN A 112 26.22 3.34 2.35
N GLY A 113 27.26 3.50 1.52
CA GLY A 113 27.70 2.47 0.58
C GLY A 113 26.62 1.93 -0.37
N ASN A 114 25.70 2.79 -0.84
CA ASN A 114 24.58 2.44 -1.73
C ASN A 114 23.42 1.68 -1.05
N GLU A 115 23.33 1.69 0.30
CA GLU A 115 22.29 0.95 1.03
C GLU A 115 20.86 1.45 0.70
N LEU A 116 20.64 2.74 0.47
CA LEU A 116 19.29 3.24 0.14
C LEU A 116 18.79 2.66 -1.18
N ASN A 117 19.66 2.59 -2.19
CA ASN A 117 19.33 1.98 -3.47
C ASN A 117 19.03 0.48 -3.33
N LYS A 118 19.76 -0.25 -2.47
CA LYS A 118 19.46 -1.66 -2.20
C LYS A 118 18.10 -1.82 -1.52
N ILE A 119 17.81 -1.00 -0.51
CA ILE A 119 16.52 -0.98 0.19
C ILE A 119 15.39 -0.75 -0.83
N PHE A 120 15.51 0.30 -1.64
CA PHE A 120 14.51 0.64 -2.65
C PHE A 120 14.28 -0.49 -3.66
N VAL A 121 15.34 -1.00 -4.30
CA VAL A 121 15.21 -2.07 -5.30
C VAL A 121 14.59 -3.32 -4.68
N ASN A 122 15.01 -3.72 -3.48
CA ASN A 122 14.45 -4.88 -2.79
C ASN A 122 12.96 -4.70 -2.47
N SER A 123 12.55 -3.53 -2.01
CA SER A 123 11.13 -3.23 -1.75
C SER A 123 10.32 -3.19 -3.04
N MET A 124 10.83 -2.58 -4.11
CA MET A 124 10.14 -2.55 -5.39
C MET A 124 9.95 -3.96 -5.97
N ILE A 125 10.95 -4.84 -5.86
CA ILE A 125 10.82 -6.25 -6.26
C ILE A 125 9.71 -6.95 -5.45
N LYS A 126 9.68 -6.76 -4.13
CA LYS A 126 8.65 -7.38 -3.27
C LYS A 126 7.24 -6.86 -3.58
N LEU A 127 7.09 -5.55 -3.79
CA LEU A 127 5.83 -4.92 -4.22
C LEU A 127 5.29 -5.58 -5.49
N HIS A 128 6.14 -5.76 -6.51
CA HIS A 128 5.74 -6.37 -7.78
C HIS A 128 5.50 -7.88 -7.67
N ILE A 129 6.22 -8.60 -6.80
CA ILE A 129 5.92 -10.02 -6.51
C ILE A 129 4.56 -10.15 -5.85
N GLY A 130 4.24 -9.29 -4.88
CA GLY A 130 2.95 -9.25 -4.20
C GLY A 130 1.80 -9.01 -5.18
N GLN A 131 1.87 -7.91 -5.94
CA GLN A 131 0.90 -7.58 -6.98
C GLN A 131 0.77 -8.70 -8.02
N GLY A 132 1.91 -9.26 -8.47
CA GLY A 132 1.93 -10.34 -9.44
C GLY A 132 1.24 -11.63 -8.96
N LYS A 133 1.36 -11.98 -7.66
CA LYS A 133 0.65 -13.13 -7.08
C LYS A 133 -0.87 -12.94 -7.15
N GLU A 134 -1.36 -11.77 -6.76
CA GLU A 134 -2.79 -11.44 -6.78
C GLU A 134 -3.37 -11.49 -8.21
N ILE A 135 -2.69 -10.83 -9.17
CA ILE A 135 -3.08 -10.88 -10.59
C ILE A 135 -3.07 -12.31 -11.12
N TYR A 136 -2.04 -13.10 -10.77
CA TYR A 136 -1.94 -14.49 -11.18
C TYR A 136 -3.11 -15.32 -10.66
N TRP A 137 -3.46 -15.17 -9.38
CA TRP A 137 -4.61 -15.87 -8.79
C TRP A 137 -5.91 -15.50 -9.47
N ARG A 138 -6.19 -14.20 -9.64
CA ARG A 138 -7.38 -13.69 -10.36
C ARG A 138 -7.48 -14.31 -11.76
N ASN A 139 -6.43 -14.15 -12.57
CA ASN A 139 -6.46 -14.54 -13.98
C ASN A 139 -6.53 -16.06 -14.19
N ASN A 140 -6.00 -16.85 -13.25
CA ASN A 140 -6.02 -18.31 -13.32
C ASN A 140 -7.13 -18.95 -12.47
N LYS A 141 -7.96 -18.15 -11.81
CA LYS A 141 -9.06 -18.58 -10.94
C LYS A 141 -8.60 -19.52 -9.82
N ILE A 142 -7.47 -19.19 -9.20
CA ILE A 142 -6.87 -19.96 -8.11
C ILE A 142 -7.14 -19.21 -6.82
N CYS A 143 -8.07 -19.71 -6.00
CA CYS A 143 -8.27 -19.16 -4.66
C CYS A 143 -7.05 -19.50 -3.78
N PRO A 144 -6.32 -18.52 -3.24
CA PRO A 144 -5.22 -18.77 -2.31
C PRO A 144 -5.72 -19.30 -0.97
N SER A 145 -4.84 -19.87 -0.17
CA SER A 145 -5.05 -20.08 1.27
C SER A 145 -4.93 -18.76 2.05
N GLU A 146 -5.33 -18.76 3.31
CA GLU A 146 -5.14 -17.59 4.19
C GLU A 146 -3.66 -17.22 4.31
N GLU A 147 -2.79 -18.21 4.50
CA GLU A 147 -1.34 -17.99 4.64
C GLU A 147 -0.75 -17.35 3.38
N GLU A 148 -1.05 -17.89 2.20
CA GLU A 148 -0.60 -17.34 0.93
C GLU A 148 -1.10 -15.91 0.72
N TYR A 149 -2.38 -15.63 1.04
CA TYR A 149 -2.92 -14.28 0.97
C TYR A 149 -2.15 -13.32 1.89
N LEU A 150 -1.90 -13.70 3.15
CA LEU A 150 -1.17 -12.85 4.09
C LEU A 150 0.26 -12.57 3.61
N GLU A 151 0.95 -13.56 3.04
CA GLU A 151 2.26 -13.35 2.41
C GLU A 151 2.20 -12.38 1.23
N MET A 152 1.18 -12.49 0.39
CA MET A 152 0.95 -11.57 -0.73
C MET A 152 0.76 -10.14 -0.21
N VAL A 153 -0.07 -9.95 0.81
CA VAL A 153 -0.33 -8.63 1.42
C VAL A 153 0.94 -8.05 2.04
N ILE A 154 1.78 -8.88 2.66
CA ILE A 154 3.09 -8.44 3.17
C ILE A 154 3.95 -7.89 2.03
N GLY A 155 3.98 -8.57 0.89
CA GLY A 155 4.70 -8.15 -0.30
C GLY A 155 4.11 -6.93 -1.00
N LYS A 156 2.79 -6.77 -1.03
CA LYS A 156 2.06 -5.71 -1.77
C LYS A 156 1.84 -4.44 -0.95
N THR A 157 1.25 -4.56 0.24
CA THR A 157 0.73 -3.42 1.00
C THR A 157 1.64 -3.08 2.17
N SER A 158 2.09 -4.10 2.92
CA SER A 158 2.97 -3.86 4.07
C SER A 158 4.37 -3.41 3.69
N GLU A 159 4.87 -3.83 2.53
CA GLU A 159 6.21 -3.51 2.07
C GLU A 159 6.45 -1.99 1.96
N LEU A 160 5.45 -1.21 1.51
CA LEU A 160 5.59 0.24 1.41
C LEU A 160 5.67 0.92 2.79
N PHE A 161 4.93 0.42 3.79
CA PHE A 161 5.07 0.89 5.18
C PHE A 161 6.43 0.53 5.76
N LYS A 162 6.91 -0.69 5.49
CA LYS A 162 8.26 -1.12 5.88
C LYS A 162 9.35 -0.27 5.22
N LEU A 163 9.19 0.09 3.94
CA LEU A 163 10.13 0.95 3.22
C LEU A 163 10.31 2.31 3.92
N CYS A 164 9.24 2.88 4.47
CA CYS A 164 9.31 4.12 5.26
C CYS A 164 10.27 3.97 6.45
N VAL A 165 10.14 2.88 7.20
CA VAL A 165 10.99 2.57 8.37
C VAL A 165 12.45 2.37 7.94
N LEU A 166 12.69 1.60 6.88
CA LEU A 166 14.04 1.28 6.40
C LEU A 166 14.79 2.53 5.90
N ILE A 167 14.10 3.42 5.18
CA ILE A 167 14.70 4.68 4.71
C ILE A 167 15.02 5.60 5.88
N LEU A 168 14.09 5.78 6.84
CA LEU A 168 14.34 6.59 8.02
C LEU A 168 15.51 6.05 8.85
N SER A 169 15.60 4.73 9.04
CA SER A 169 16.75 4.14 9.72
C SER A 169 18.05 4.38 8.96
N CYS A 170 18.06 4.18 7.64
CA CYS A 170 19.27 4.39 6.85
C CYS A 170 19.75 5.86 6.86
N ILE A 171 18.82 6.82 6.82
CA ILE A 171 19.14 8.25 6.79
C ILE A 171 19.50 8.82 8.17
N SER A 172 18.94 8.26 9.24
CA SER A 172 19.09 8.82 10.59
C SER A 172 20.54 8.85 11.07
N ASP A 173 20.98 10.05 11.46
CA ASP A 173 22.28 10.35 12.08
C ASP A 173 22.29 10.08 13.61
N ASP A 174 21.17 9.63 14.20
CA ASP A 174 21.11 9.34 15.64
C ASP A 174 21.76 7.98 15.95
N ASP A 175 23.05 8.01 16.28
CA ASP A 175 23.81 6.83 16.72
C ASP A 175 23.55 6.39 18.16
N THR A 176 22.74 7.14 18.93
CA THR A 176 22.39 6.77 20.31
C THR A 176 21.25 5.76 20.39
N ARG A 177 20.64 5.43 19.25
CA ARG A 177 19.49 4.54 19.16
C ARG A 177 19.92 3.07 19.17
N ASP A 178 19.13 2.23 19.85
CA ASP A 178 19.22 0.77 19.74
C ASP A 178 18.61 0.35 18.39
N LYS A 179 19.43 0.48 17.33
CA LYS A 179 19.02 0.36 15.91
C LYS A 179 18.24 -0.94 15.69
N ASP A 180 18.83 -2.07 16.07
CA ASP A 180 18.27 -3.40 15.79
C ASP A 180 16.91 -3.60 16.49
N ASN A 181 16.77 -3.14 17.74
CA ASN A 181 15.56 -3.32 18.53
C ASN A 181 14.41 -2.42 18.07
N ILE A 182 14.69 -1.16 17.72
CA ILE A 182 13.68 -0.22 17.21
C ILE A 182 13.23 -0.62 15.82
N ASP A 183 14.18 -0.93 14.92
CA ASP A 183 13.89 -1.32 13.54
C ASP A 183 13.06 -2.60 13.50
N GLU A 184 13.43 -3.64 14.27
CA GLU A 184 12.67 -4.89 14.32
C GLU A 184 11.22 -4.65 14.77
N LYS A 185 11.01 -3.80 15.79
CA LYS A 185 9.67 -3.48 16.29
C LYS A 185 8.84 -2.70 15.28
N LEU A 186 9.42 -1.69 14.64
CA LEU A 186 8.71 -0.85 13.67
C LEU A 186 8.46 -1.58 12.34
N ILE A 187 9.34 -2.50 11.95
CA ILE A 187 9.12 -3.40 10.81
C ILE A 187 7.93 -4.33 11.10
N LYS A 188 7.93 -5.03 12.24
CA LYS A 188 6.81 -5.90 12.66
C LYS A 188 5.50 -5.13 12.79
N PHE A 189 5.56 -3.90 13.27
CA PHE A 189 4.39 -3.01 13.32
C PHE A 189 3.89 -2.67 11.91
N SER A 190 4.78 -2.29 11.00
CA SER A 190 4.46 -1.97 9.59
C SER A 190 3.84 -3.17 8.86
N GLU A 191 4.33 -4.38 9.12
CA GLU A 191 3.76 -5.62 8.59
C GLU A 191 2.32 -5.82 9.03
N LYS A 192 2.05 -5.72 10.34
CA LYS A 192 0.69 -5.83 10.88
C LYS A 192 -0.23 -4.73 10.38
N LEU A 193 0.27 -3.49 10.32
CA LEU A 193 -0.48 -2.34 9.83
C LEU A 193 -0.93 -2.53 8.39
N GLY A 194 -0.05 -3.01 7.51
CA GLY A 194 -0.39 -3.28 6.11
C GLY A 194 -1.41 -4.41 5.96
N ILE A 195 -1.31 -5.48 6.77
CA ILE A 195 -2.32 -6.56 6.79
C ILE A 195 -3.69 -6.02 7.23
N ILE A 196 -3.74 -5.25 8.32
CA ILE A 196 -4.98 -4.65 8.81
C ILE A 196 -5.58 -3.71 7.77
N TYR A 197 -4.75 -2.88 7.14
CA TYR A 197 -5.19 -1.94 6.11
C TYR A 197 -5.78 -2.66 4.89
N GLN A 198 -5.13 -3.73 4.42
CA GLN A 198 -5.63 -4.49 3.28
C GLN A 198 -6.96 -5.19 3.59
N ILE A 199 -7.04 -5.95 4.69
CA ILE A 199 -8.28 -6.65 5.06
C ILE A 199 -9.44 -5.67 5.24
N ARG A 200 -9.18 -4.46 5.74
CA ARG A 200 -10.20 -3.41 5.83
C ARG A 200 -10.68 -2.92 4.47
N ASN A 201 -9.77 -2.72 3.51
CA ASN A 201 -10.15 -2.34 2.14
C ASN A 201 -10.95 -3.47 1.48
N ASP A 202 -10.51 -4.71 1.62
CA ASP A 202 -11.22 -5.89 1.11
C ASP A 202 -12.67 -6.02 1.64
N ILE A 203 -12.92 -5.60 2.89
CA ILE A 203 -14.29 -5.54 3.43
C ILE A 203 -15.10 -4.43 2.74
N LYS A 204 -14.48 -3.26 2.52
CA LYS A 204 -15.13 -2.07 1.97
C LYS A 204 -15.43 -2.22 0.48
N ASP A 205 -14.51 -2.82 -0.26
CA ASP A 205 -14.52 -2.90 -1.72
C ASP A 205 -14.97 -4.30 -2.19
N ILE A 206 -15.58 -5.08 -1.29
CA ILE A 206 -15.93 -6.50 -1.49
C ILE A 206 -16.74 -6.78 -2.76
N ARG A 207 -17.63 -5.86 -3.13
CA ARG A 207 -18.46 -5.99 -4.32
C ARG A 207 -17.63 -5.81 -5.59
N ASP A 208 -16.79 -4.79 -5.62
CA ASP A 208 -15.92 -4.49 -6.75
C ASP A 208 -14.87 -5.61 -6.90
N ASP A 209 -14.32 -6.10 -5.79
CA ASP A 209 -13.41 -7.24 -5.76
C ASP A 209 -14.06 -8.48 -6.37
N TYR A 210 -15.28 -8.81 -5.96
CA TYR A 210 -15.98 -9.96 -6.51
C TYR A 210 -16.27 -9.82 -8.01
N GLU A 211 -16.75 -8.66 -8.45
CA GLU A 211 -17.07 -8.38 -9.86
C GLU A 211 -15.81 -8.44 -10.75
N ASN A 212 -14.66 -8.03 -10.22
CA ASN A 212 -13.36 -8.11 -10.90
C ASN A 212 -12.68 -9.49 -10.79
N GLY A 213 -13.24 -10.42 -9.99
CA GLY A 213 -12.65 -11.74 -9.77
C GLY A 213 -11.44 -11.74 -8.81
N ASN A 214 -11.30 -10.69 -8.00
CA ASN A 214 -10.28 -10.61 -6.95
C ASN A 214 -10.62 -11.56 -5.80
N TYR A 215 -9.59 -12.20 -5.25
CA TYR A 215 -9.69 -13.04 -4.06
C TYR A 215 -9.38 -12.21 -2.81
N SER A 216 -10.34 -11.40 -2.39
CA SER A 216 -10.23 -10.62 -1.15
C SER A 216 -10.41 -11.49 0.09
N TYR A 217 -9.89 -11.07 1.25
CA TYR A 217 -9.93 -11.87 2.49
C TYR A 217 -11.31 -12.46 2.85
N PRO A 218 -12.41 -11.69 2.86
CA PRO A 218 -13.74 -12.24 3.16
C PRO A 218 -14.21 -13.24 2.09
N ILE A 219 -13.83 -13.04 0.81
CA ILE A 219 -14.16 -13.95 -0.30
C ILE A 219 -13.39 -15.27 -0.14
N ILE A 220 -12.10 -15.21 0.15
CA ILE A 220 -11.25 -16.40 0.38
C ILE A 220 -11.85 -17.26 1.49
N TYR A 221 -12.22 -16.66 2.62
CA TYR A 221 -12.87 -17.37 3.72
C TYR A 221 -14.15 -18.08 3.25
N CYS A 222 -15.02 -17.37 2.54
CA CYS A 222 -16.29 -17.95 2.07
C CYS A 222 -16.05 -19.10 1.08
N ILE A 223 -15.06 -18.99 0.19
CA ILE A 223 -14.75 -20.06 -0.76
C ILE A 223 -14.20 -21.29 -0.03
N ARG A 224 -13.21 -21.12 0.84
CA ARG A 224 -12.48 -22.25 1.43
C ARG A 224 -13.21 -22.89 2.60
N GLU A 225 -13.80 -22.08 3.48
CA GLU A 225 -14.40 -22.55 4.73
C GLU A 225 -15.91 -22.77 4.61
N LYS A 226 -16.55 -22.12 3.62
CA LYS A 226 -18.01 -22.20 3.40
C LYS A 226 -18.40 -22.78 2.05
N CYS A 227 -17.42 -23.23 1.25
CA CYS A 227 -17.64 -23.81 -0.08
C CYS A 227 -18.41 -22.88 -1.05
N MET A 228 -18.29 -21.57 -0.87
CA MET A 228 -18.88 -20.59 -1.78
C MET A 228 -18.27 -20.74 -3.17
N LYS A 229 -19.09 -20.69 -4.21
CA LYS A 229 -18.64 -20.62 -5.61
C LYS A 229 -18.74 -19.18 -6.09
N MET A 230 -17.74 -18.75 -6.87
CA MET A 230 -17.82 -17.49 -7.59
C MET A 230 -18.62 -17.69 -8.88
N GLU A 231 -19.73 -16.98 -8.99
CA GLU A 231 -20.64 -16.94 -10.13
C GLU A 231 -20.74 -15.51 -10.67
N SER A 232 -20.74 -15.35 -11.99
CA SER A 232 -20.88 -14.03 -12.62
C SER A 232 -22.25 -13.42 -12.36
N ASN A 233 -22.30 -12.10 -12.13
CA ASN A 233 -23.51 -11.29 -11.95
C ASN A 233 -24.37 -11.62 -10.71
N ASP A 234 -23.77 -12.13 -9.64
CA ASP A 234 -24.45 -12.31 -8.35
C ASP A 234 -24.70 -10.95 -7.67
N LYS A 235 -25.90 -10.40 -7.85
CA LYS A 235 -26.29 -9.08 -7.32
C LYS A 235 -26.43 -9.05 -5.80
N GLU A 236 -26.58 -10.21 -5.17
CA GLU A 236 -26.76 -10.36 -3.72
C GLU A 236 -25.46 -10.84 -3.05
N ILE A 237 -24.33 -10.74 -3.74
CA ILE A 237 -23.06 -11.31 -3.28
C ILE A 237 -22.57 -10.73 -1.96
N GLU A 238 -22.76 -9.43 -1.73
CA GLU A 238 -22.34 -8.79 -0.48
C GLU A 238 -23.14 -9.36 0.71
N ASP A 239 -24.46 -9.49 0.56
CA ASP A 239 -25.34 -10.07 1.57
C ASP A 239 -24.99 -11.54 1.82
N LYS A 240 -24.73 -12.29 0.75
CA LYS A 240 -24.28 -13.69 0.83
C LYS A 240 -22.95 -13.85 1.57
N ILE A 241 -21.95 -13.01 1.28
CA ILE A 241 -20.66 -13.04 2.00
C ILE A 241 -20.86 -12.65 3.47
N ARG A 242 -21.76 -11.72 3.76
CA ARG A 242 -22.13 -11.33 5.12
C ARG A 242 -22.78 -12.50 5.89
N GLU A 243 -23.76 -13.17 5.28
CA GLU A 243 -24.46 -14.32 5.87
C GLU A 243 -23.54 -15.51 6.10
N LEU A 244 -22.60 -15.76 5.17
CA LEU A 244 -21.57 -16.79 5.32
C LEU A 244 -20.51 -16.44 6.38
N GLY A 245 -20.52 -15.21 6.89
CA GLY A 245 -19.66 -14.73 7.96
C GLY A 245 -18.28 -14.25 7.49
N GLY A 246 -18.07 -14.02 6.19
CA GLY A 246 -16.79 -13.55 5.66
C GLY A 246 -16.37 -12.20 6.24
N ILE A 247 -17.29 -11.24 6.32
CA ILE A 247 -17.03 -9.92 6.92
C ILE A 247 -16.69 -10.07 8.42
N ARG A 248 -17.50 -10.82 9.17
CA ARG A 248 -17.27 -11.04 10.61
C ARG A 248 -15.92 -11.70 10.88
N HIS A 249 -15.55 -12.70 10.08
CA HIS A 249 -14.25 -13.36 10.20
C HIS A 249 -13.08 -12.40 9.91
N SER A 250 -13.23 -11.51 8.93
CA SER A 250 -12.26 -10.48 8.59
C SER A 250 -12.06 -9.47 9.74
N GLU A 251 -13.16 -9.02 10.35
CA GLU A 251 -13.12 -8.15 11.54
C GLU A 251 -12.45 -8.82 12.73
N GLU A 252 -12.77 -10.09 13.01
CA GLU A 252 -12.13 -10.89 14.06
C GLU A 252 -10.61 -11.01 13.82
N LYS A 253 -10.17 -11.19 12.57
CA LYS A 253 -8.75 -11.21 12.21
C LYS A 253 -8.07 -9.87 12.50
N ILE A 254 -8.69 -8.75 12.11
CA ILE A 254 -8.18 -7.40 12.40
C ILE A 254 -8.03 -7.19 13.91
N ILE A 255 -9.05 -7.53 14.69
CA ILE A 255 -9.05 -7.39 16.15
C ILE A 255 -7.92 -8.23 16.78
N SER A 256 -7.73 -9.47 16.30
CA SER A 256 -6.65 -10.35 16.75
C SER A 256 -5.27 -9.74 16.50
N LEU A 257 -5.04 -9.15 15.32
CA LEU A 257 -3.77 -8.51 14.97
C LEU A 257 -3.47 -7.25 15.79
N MET A 258 -4.50 -6.52 16.21
CA MET A 258 -4.40 -5.34 17.08
C MET A 258 -4.06 -5.68 18.55
N GLY A 259 -4.33 -6.93 18.98
CA GLY A 259 -4.13 -7.37 20.36
C GLY A 259 -5.08 -6.70 21.38
N GLU A 260 -5.00 -7.07 22.66
CA GLU A 260 -5.96 -6.61 23.69
C GLU A 260 -6.02 -5.09 23.87
N LYS A 261 -4.88 -4.39 23.74
CA LYS A 261 -4.83 -2.93 23.85
C LYS A 261 -5.47 -2.25 22.64
N GLY A 262 -5.16 -2.70 21.43
CA GLY A 262 -5.76 -2.17 20.21
C GLY A 262 -7.25 -2.50 20.10
N LYS A 263 -7.68 -3.67 20.60
CA LYS A 263 -9.11 -4.03 20.72
C LYS A 263 -9.89 -3.05 21.61
N ARG A 264 -9.38 -2.73 22.81
CA ARG A 264 -10.03 -1.76 23.72
C ARG A 264 -10.12 -0.38 23.09
N GLU A 265 -9.14 0.01 22.30
CA GLU A 265 -9.15 1.29 21.58
C GLU A 265 -10.12 1.30 20.38
N PHE A 266 -10.16 0.20 19.61
CA PHE A 266 -11.13 -0.06 18.53
C PHE A 266 -12.57 0.04 19.04
N GLU A 267 -12.86 -0.55 20.19
CA GLU A 267 -14.21 -0.59 20.79
C GLU A 267 -14.61 0.72 21.50
N ASN A 268 -13.66 1.52 22.03
CA ASN A 268 -13.99 2.67 22.89
C ASN A 268 -13.74 4.05 22.27
N LYS A 269 -12.88 4.21 21.25
CA LYS A 269 -12.46 5.58 20.84
C LYS A 269 -11.85 5.75 19.44
N PHE A 270 -11.78 4.73 18.61
CA PHE A 270 -11.04 4.79 17.34
C PHE A 270 -11.88 5.06 16.08
N GLU A 271 -13.15 5.44 16.22
CA GLU A 271 -13.99 5.77 15.06
C GLU A 271 -13.49 6.99 14.26
N ASN A 272 -12.77 7.95 14.87
CA ASN A 272 -12.63 9.28 14.25
C ASN A 272 -11.25 9.69 13.73
N ASP A 273 -10.11 9.30 14.31
CA ASP A 273 -8.82 9.86 13.86
C ASP A 273 -7.91 8.83 13.16
N PHE A 274 -7.52 7.74 13.83
CA PHE A 274 -6.59 6.75 13.25
C PHE A 274 -7.24 5.84 12.18
N LEU A 275 -8.52 5.48 12.34
CA LEU A 275 -9.27 4.71 11.33
C LEU A 275 -9.77 5.59 10.17
N GLN A 276 -10.02 6.89 10.38
CA GLN A 276 -10.29 7.83 9.28
C GLN A 276 -9.04 8.16 8.47
N LEU A 277 -7.87 8.03 9.09
CA LEU A 277 -6.58 8.16 8.44
C LEU A 277 -6.28 6.96 7.51
N LEU A 278 -6.76 5.76 7.84
CA LEU A 278 -6.70 4.59 6.97
C LEU A 278 -7.76 4.60 5.83
N MET A 279 -8.45 5.73 5.58
CA MET A 279 -9.44 5.93 4.49
C MET A 279 -9.01 7.05 3.54
#